data_AF-A0A7S0GZY4-F1
#
_entry.id   AF-A0A7S0GZY4-F1
#
_cell.length_a   1.000
_cell.length_b   1.000
_cell.length_c   1.000
_cell.angle_alpha   90.00
_cell.angle_beta   90.00
_cell.angle_gamma   90.00
#
_symmetry.space_group_name_H-M   'P 1'
#
loop_
_entity.id
_entity.type
_entity.pdbx_description
1 polymer ?
#
loop_
_entity_poly.entity_id
_entity_poly.type
_entity_poly.pdbx_seq_one_letter_code
_entity_poly.pdbx_strand_id
1 'polypeptide(L)'
;MEAISRASASEPDCARYQIFGTLPSDAVARSSRESAADPDDAASIAEALEATRAACMSHLEPHVEGYIWQKDPFQLEVVAATPPGTSRSGTPAHLAGVTRFGDNVEDEWFIVWMLRELTRAFKGLVARVWDDDGEFLLIETAFYLPKWLKPETAANRVWLCGGEMRVVPPEADARLGAWA
;
A
#
# COMPACT_ATOMS: atom_id res chain seq x y z
N MET A 1 -22.60 33.68 1.45
CA MET A 1 -22.17 32.56 0.57
C MET A 1 -20.66 32.69 0.39
N GLU A 2 -19.91 32.10 1.30
CA GLU A 2 -18.47 31.86 1.10
C GLU A 2 -18.27 30.38 1.42
N ALA A 3 -18.13 29.61 0.36
CA ALA A 3 -17.68 28.23 0.44
C ALA A 3 -16.21 28.27 0.83
N ILE A 4 -15.92 28.07 2.10
CA ILE A 4 -14.56 27.77 2.55
C ILE A 4 -14.22 26.40 1.99
N SER A 5 -13.47 26.40 0.91
CA SER A 5 -12.69 25.28 0.40
C SER A 5 -11.80 24.76 1.53
N ARG A 6 -12.27 23.73 2.25
CA ARG A 6 -11.38 22.89 3.06
C ARG A 6 -10.54 22.06 2.08
N ALA A 7 -9.40 22.61 1.67
CA ALA A 7 -8.24 21.74 1.50
C ALA A 7 -8.02 21.12 2.88
N SER A 8 -8.28 19.81 3.03
CA SER A 8 -7.90 19.12 4.26
C SER A 8 -6.39 19.25 4.37
N ALA A 9 -5.91 20.04 5.33
CA ALA A 9 -4.52 19.93 5.75
C ALA A 9 -4.32 18.44 6.09
N SER A 10 -3.35 17.79 5.45
CA SER A 10 -2.95 16.45 5.86
C SER A 10 -2.65 16.52 7.35
N GLU A 11 -3.30 15.67 8.15
CA GLU A 11 -2.93 15.56 9.56
C GLU A 11 -1.45 15.15 9.61
N PRO A 12 -0.61 15.86 10.40
CA PRO A 12 0.81 15.53 10.51
C PRO A 12 0.99 14.18 11.23
N ASP A 13 2.18 13.62 11.10
CA ASP A 13 2.64 12.40 11.76
C ASP A 13 1.84 11.16 11.32
N CYS A 14 1.66 11.03 10.00
CA CYS A 14 0.89 9.97 9.37
C CYS A 14 1.75 9.08 8.47
N ALA A 15 1.81 7.79 8.80
CA ALA A 15 2.28 6.77 7.88
C ALA A 15 1.14 6.36 6.94
N ARG A 16 1.34 6.53 5.63
CA ARG A 16 0.39 6.16 4.58
C ARG A 16 0.92 4.95 3.84
N TYR A 17 0.05 3.99 3.55
CA TYR A 17 0.47 2.76 2.91
C TYR A 17 -0.56 2.23 1.93
N GLN A 18 -0.05 1.53 0.93
CA GLN A 18 -0.82 0.86 -0.11
C GLN A 18 -0.30 -0.54 -0.33
N ILE A 19 -1.18 -1.49 -0.62
CA ILE A 19 -0.85 -2.86 -0.98
C ILE A 19 -1.59 -3.19 -2.28
N PHE A 20 -0.85 -3.64 -3.29
CA PHE A 20 -1.35 -4.05 -4.59
C PHE A 20 -1.18 -5.55 -4.79
N GLY A 21 -2.08 -6.13 -5.57
CA GLY A 21 -2.19 -7.57 -5.80
C GLY A 21 -3.34 -8.20 -5.01
N THR A 22 -3.75 -9.39 -5.43
CA THR A 22 -4.77 -10.20 -4.76
C THR A 22 -4.23 -11.61 -4.53
N LEU A 23 -4.71 -12.27 -3.48
CA LEU A 23 -4.40 -13.68 -3.26
C LEU A 23 -5.27 -14.56 -4.17
N PRO A 24 -4.75 -15.68 -4.68
CA PRO A 24 -5.56 -16.63 -5.42
C PRO A 24 -6.69 -17.15 -4.53
N SER A 25 -7.89 -17.27 -5.12
CA SER A 25 -9.13 -17.69 -4.45
C SER A 25 -8.98 -18.98 -3.64
N ASP A 26 -8.05 -19.87 -4.02
CA ASP A 26 -7.75 -21.13 -3.34
C ASP A 26 -7.20 -20.98 -1.90
N ALA A 27 -6.70 -19.80 -1.52
CA ALA A 27 -6.31 -19.50 -0.14
C ALA A 27 -7.55 -19.32 0.79
N VAL A 28 -8.74 -19.18 0.22
CA VAL A 28 -10.02 -18.95 0.91
C VAL A 28 -10.96 -20.11 0.57
N ALA A 29 -10.92 -21.19 1.35
CA ALA A 29 -11.61 -22.41 0.98
C ALA A 29 -13.16 -22.27 0.88
N ARG A 30 -13.64 -22.52 -0.35
CA ARG A 30 -14.89 -23.18 -0.81
C ARG A 30 -16.26 -22.69 -0.30
N SER A 31 -17.04 -22.16 -1.24
CA SER A 31 -18.46 -22.55 -1.40
C SER A 31 -18.86 -22.50 -2.88
N SER A 32 -19.51 -23.57 -3.30
CA SER A 32 -19.94 -23.93 -4.66
C SER A 32 -21.03 -23.02 -5.24
N ARG A 33 -20.73 -22.32 -6.35
CA ARG A 33 -21.47 -22.32 -7.64
C ARG A 33 -20.75 -21.39 -8.63
N GLU A 34 -19.94 -21.95 -9.54
CA GLU A 34 -19.29 -21.17 -10.61
C GLU A 34 -20.34 -20.71 -11.63
N SER A 35 -20.82 -19.47 -11.45
CA SER A 35 -20.94 -18.57 -12.59
C SER A 35 -19.55 -18.02 -12.80
N ALA A 36 -18.94 -18.25 -13.96
CA ALA A 36 -17.65 -17.65 -14.30
C ALA A 36 -17.81 -16.13 -14.32
N ALA A 37 -17.60 -15.49 -13.17
CA ALA A 37 -17.52 -14.05 -13.08
C ALA A 37 -16.30 -13.61 -13.89
N ASP A 38 -16.45 -12.53 -14.64
CA ASP A 38 -15.33 -11.94 -15.38
C ASP A 38 -14.28 -11.51 -14.35
N PRO A 39 -13.05 -12.09 -14.36
CA PRO A 39 -12.03 -11.78 -13.37
C PRO A 39 -11.62 -10.30 -13.39
N ASP A 40 -11.92 -9.60 -14.48
CA ASP A 40 -11.63 -8.17 -14.65
C ASP A 40 -12.84 -7.28 -14.25
N ASP A 41 -13.97 -7.85 -13.84
CA ASP A 41 -15.10 -7.06 -13.33
C ASP A 41 -14.79 -6.45 -11.96
N ALA A 42 -15.22 -5.21 -11.78
CA ALA A 42 -14.94 -4.42 -10.57
C ALA A 42 -15.49 -5.08 -9.28
N ALA A 43 -16.62 -5.79 -9.34
CA ALA A 43 -17.17 -6.48 -8.18
C ALA A 43 -16.30 -7.69 -7.79
N SER A 44 -15.85 -8.47 -8.77
CA SER A 44 -14.94 -9.60 -8.55
C SER A 44 -13.59 -9.16 -8.00
N ILE A 45 -13.05 -8.04 -8.50
CA ILE A 45 -11.82 -7.44 -7.97
C ILE A 45 -12.02 -6.97 -6.52
N ALA A 46 -13.14 -6.31 -6.21
CA ALA A 46 -13.44 -5.85 -4.86
C ALA A 46 -13.60 -7.02 -3.87
N GLU A 47 -14.25 -8.10 -4.27
CA GLU A 47 -14.37 -9.33 -3.48
C GLU A 47 -13.01 -9.97 -3.21
N ALA A 48 -12.16 -10.09 -4.24
CA ALA A 48 -10.80 -10.61 -4.10
C ALA A 48 -9.92 -9.73 -3.21
N LEU A 49 -10.08 -8.41 -3.27
CA LEU A 49 -9.38 -7.46 -2.39
C LEU A 49 -9.87 -7.58 -0.94
N GLU A 50 -11.17 -7.74 -0.70
CA GLU A 50 -11.69 -7.92 0.67
C GLU A 50 -11.20 -9.25 1.28
N ALA A 51 -11.17 -10.32 0.49
CA ALA A 51 -10.57 -11.58 0.89
C ALA A 51 -9.06 -11.43 1.21
N THR A 52 -8.34 -10.68 0.38
CA THR A 52 -6.92 -10.37 0.59
C THR A 52 -6.71 -9.54 1.85
N ARG A 53 -7.56 -8.52 2.10
CA ARG A 53 -7.57 -7.69 3.31
C ARG A 53 -7.75 -8.57 4.55
N ALA A 54 -8.76 -9.43 4.56
CA ALA A 54 -9.04 -10.32 5.67
C ALA A 54 -7.85 -11.25 5.98
N ALA A 55 -7.23 -11.83 4.93
CA ALA A 55 -6.05 -12.68 5.08
C ALA A 55 -4.85 -11.89 5.64
N CYS A 56 -4.61 -10.67 5.17
CA CYS A 56 -3.55 -9.80 5.68
C CYS A 56 -3.77 -9.46 7.16
N MET A 57 -4.97 -9.03 7.54
CA MET A 57 -5.28 -8.68 8.92
C MET A 57 -5.17 -9.90 9.86
N SER A 58 -5.64 -11.07 9.42
CA SER A 58 -5.51 -12.32 10.19
C SER A 58 -4.06 -12.78 10.34
N HIS A 59 -3.22 -12.60 9.33
CA HIS A 59 -1.78 -12.92 9.42
C HIS A 59 -1.05 -12.02 10.41
N LEU A 60 -1.48 -10.77 10.55
CA LEU A 60 -0.88 -9.79 11.47
C LEU A 60 -1.41 -9.86 12.90
N GLU A 61 -2.59 -10.46 13.12
CA GLU A 61 -3.26 -10.55 14.41
C GLU A 61 -2.33 -10.99 15.57
N PRO A 62 -1.52 -12.08 15.45
CA PRO A 62 -0.65 -12.52 16.54
C PRO A 62 0.47 -11.54 16.89
N HIS A 63 0.75 -10.57 16.02
CA HIS A 63 1.81 -9.59 16.19
C HIS A 63 1.29 -8.27 16.77
N VAL A 64 0.02 -7.95 16.53
CA VAL A 64 -0.63 -6.72 17.01
C VAL A 64 -1.41 -6.93 18.31
N GLU A 65 -1.67 -8.19 18.71
CA GLU A 65 -2.35 -8.50 19.96
C GLU A 65 -1.58 -7.94 21.16
N GLY A 66 -2.23 -7.07 21.93
CA GLY A 66 -1.63 -6.41 23.10
C GLY A 66 -0.67 -5.27 22.77
N TYR A 67 -0.45 -4.95 21.50
CA TYR A 67 0.31 -3.76 21.10
C TYR A 67 -0.48 -2.48 21.42
N ILE A 68 0.18 -1.49 22.02
CA ILE A 68 -0.43 -0.21 22.39
C ILE A 68 -0.02 0.85 21.38
N TRP A 69 -0.93 1.14 20.45
CA TRP A 69 -0.80 2.22 19.48
C TRP A 69 -0.89 3.59 20.14
N GLN A 70 -0.15 4.59 19.64
CA GLN A 70 -0.24 5.94 20.19
C GLN A 70 -1.57 6.62 19.80
N LYS A 71 -1.96 6.58 18.52
CA LYS A 71 -3.23 7.15 18.05
C LYS A 71 -4.11 6.09 17.40
N ASP A 72 -3.75 5.65 16.21
CA ASP A 72 -4.57 4.74 15.42
C ASP A 72 -3.87 3.38 15.26
N PRO A 73 -4.60 2.27 15.29
CA PRO A 73 -4.05 0.99 14.87
C PRO A 73 -3.80 0.95 13.36
N PHE A 74 -2.94 0.03 12.94
CA PHE A 74 -2.83 -0.34 11.54
C PHE A 74 -4.16 -0.92 11.04
N GLN A 75 -4.62 -0.42 9.89
CA GLN A 75 -5.87 -0.85 9.29
C GLN A 75 -5.77 -0.79 7.77
N LEU A 76 -6.29 -1.81 7.11
CA LEU A 76 -6.41 -1.87 5.65
C LEU A 76 -7.87 -1.67 5.23
N GLU A 77 -8.08 -0.97 4.13
CA GLU A 77 -9.37 -0.74 3.49
C GLU A 77 -9.27 -0.99 1.98
N VAL A 78 -10.34 -1.48 1.37
CA VAL A 78 -10.42 -1.68 -0.08
C VAL A 78 -10.68 -0.32 -0.76
N VAL A 79 -9.80 0.04 -1.69
CA VAL A 79 -9.90 1.25 -2.51
C VAL A 79 -10.20 0.86 -3.96
N ALA A 80 -11.29 1.39 -4.51
CA ALA A 80 -11.68 1.16 -5.89
C ALA A 80 -10.69 1.80 -6.88
N ALA A 81 -10.62 1.25 -8.10
CA ALA A 81 -9.78 1.80 -9.15
C ALA A 81 -10.23 3.23 -9.52
N THR A 82 -9.27 4.13 -9.71
CA THR A 82 -9.51 5.47 -10.23
C THR A 82 -9.10 5.53 -11.71
N PRO A 83 -10.01 5.94 -12.61
CA PRO A 83 -9.71 5.98 -14.03
C PRO A 83 -8.68 7.08 -14.37
N PRO A 84 -7.90 6.91 -15.46
CA PRO A 84 -7.02 7.96 -15.98
C PRO A 84 -7.83 9.23 -16.27
N GLY A 85 -7.39 10.38 -15.72
CA GLY A 85 -8.07 11.67 -15.86
C GLY A 85 -8.38 12.39 -14.54
N THR A 86 -8.51 11.65 -13.43
CA THR A 86 -8.56 12.23 -12.07
C THR A 86 -7.16 12.35 -11.45
N SER A 87 -6.25 11.46 -11.83
CA SER A 87 -4.79 11.58 -11.66
C SER A 87 -4.12 11.42 -13.04
N ARG A 88 -2.83 11.75 -13.14
CA ARG A 88 -2.08 11.69 -14.42
C ARG A 88 -2.06 10.29 -15.05
N SER A 89 -2.20 9.22 -14.26
CA SER A 89 -2.08 7.83 -14.74
C SER A 89 -3.18 6.87 -14.24
N GLY A 90 -4.16 7.34 -13.46
CA GLY A 90 -5.11 6.47 -12.75
C GLY A 90 -4.44 5.63 -11.67
N THR A 91 -5.23 4.98 -10.82
CA THR A 91 -4.71 4.06 -9.80
C THR A 91 -5.56 2.79 -9.83
N PRO A 92 -4.96 1.59 -9.95
CA PRO A 92 -5.72 0.35 -9.90
C PRO A 92 -6.36 0.15 -8.52
N ALA A 93 -7.36 -0.72 -8.43
CA ALA A 93 -7.95 -1.09 -7.15
C ALA A 93 -6.88 -1.75 -6.25
N HIS A 94 -6.88 -1.41 -4.96
CA HIS A 94 -5.81 -1.77 -4.03
C HIS A 94 -6.31 -1.75 -2.59
N LEU A 95 -5.48 -2.21 -1.66
CA LEU A 95 -5.68 -1.96 -0.23
C LEU A 95 -4.90 -0.71 0.17
N ALA A 96 -5.47 0.13 1.03
CA ALA A 96 -4.77 1.28 1.59
C ALA A 96 -5.06 1.45 3.07
N GLY A 97 -4.22 2.23 3.73
CA GLY A 97 -4.47 2.68 5.08
C GLY A 97 -3.61 3.89 5.43
N VAL A 98 -4.00 4.54 6.52
CA VAL A 98 -3.28 5.65 7.13
C VAL A 98 -3.27 5.40 8.62
N THR A 99 -2.09 5.50 9.23
CA THR A 99 -1.94 5.39 10.67
C THR A 99 -1.27 6.65 11.19
N ARG A 100 -1.96 7.33 12.11
CA ARG A 100 -1.37 8.42 12.87
C ARG A 100 -0.46 7.83 13.94
N PHE A 101 0.83 8.06 13.81
CA PHE A 101 1.81 7.60 14.79
C PHE A 101 2.14 8.67 15.85
N GLY A 102 1.86 9.95 15.57
CA GLY A 102 2.15 11.03 16.51
C GLY A 102 3.65 11.13 16.81
N ASP A 103 4.03 10.98 18.07
CA ASP A 103 5.45 11.06 18.48
C ASP A 103 6.12 9.67 18.51
N ASN A 104 5.38 8.59 18.30
CA ASN A 104 5.84 7.23 18.46
C ASN A 104 6.35 6.69 17.12
N VAL A 105 7.60 7.01 16.82
CA VAL A 105 8.32 6.51 15.64
C VAL A 105 8.34 4.97 15.60
N GLU A 106 8.16 4.27 16.73
CA GLU A 106 8.01 2.81 16.74
C GLU A 106 6.72 2.34 16.04
N ASP A 107 5.61 3.08 16.11
CA ASP A 107 4.38 2.74 15.37
C ASP A 107 4.65 2.79 13.86
N GLU A 108 5.41 3.80 13.41
CA GLU A 108 5.82 3.94 12.01
C GLU A 108 6.68 2.74 11.56
N TRP A 109 7.72 2.39 12.31
CA TRP A 109 8.57 1.24 11.98
C TRP A 109 7.84 -0.10 12.10
N PHE A 110 6.88 -0.20 13.01
CA PHE A 110 6.05 -1.39 13.13
C PHE A 110 5.17 -1.57 11.89
N ILE A 111 4.63 -0.49 11.32
CA ILE A 111 3.93 -0.53 10.03
C ILE A 111 4.85 -1.00 8.91
N VAL A 112 6.08 -0.46 8.82
CA VAL A 112 7.07 -0.92 7.84
C VAL A 112 7.32 -2.42 7.98
N TRP A 113 7.51 -2.91 9.20
CA TRP A 113 7.70 -4.32 9.48
C TRP A 113 6.49 -5.16 9.03
N MET A 114 5.27 -4.75 9.36
CA MET A 114 4.04 -5.45 8.96
C MET A 114 3.90 -5.55 7.44
N LEU A 115 4.18 -4.47 6.70
CA LEU A 115 4.14 -4.50 5.23
C LEU A 115 5.23 -5.42 4.64
N ARG A 116 6.43 -5.44 5.24
CA ARG A 116 7.49 -6.40 4.89
C ARG A 116 7.08 -7.84 5.22
N GLU A 117 6.35 -8.06 6.31
CA GLU A 117 5.80 -9.37 6.66
C GLU A 117 4.81 -9.86 5.62
N LEU A 118 3.81 -9.04 5.32
CA LEU A 118 2.75 -9.36 4.36
C LEU A 118 3.32 -9.66 2.98
N THR A 119 4.21 -8.81 2.46
CA THR A 119 4.83 -9.02 1.13
C THR A 119 5.76 -10.23 1.09
N ARG A 120 6.27 -10.69 2.24
CA ARG A 120 7.09 -11.91 2.34
C ARG A 120 6.23 -13.17 2.37
N ALA A 121 5.20 -13.16 3.20
CA ALA A 121 4.26 -14.27 3.42
C ALA A 121 3.39 -14.53 2.18
N PHE A 122 2.86 -13.47 1.59
CA PHE A 122 1.94 -13.55 0.47
C PHE A 122 2.62 -13.18 -0.86
N LYS A 123 2.98 -14.21 -1.62
CA LYS A 123 3.57 -14.02 -2.95
C LYS A 123 2.56 -13.34 -3.88
N GLY A 124 3.01 -12.28 -4.54
CA GLY A 124 2.17 -11.46 -5.42
C GLY A 124 1.75 -10.13 -4.81
N LEU A 125 1.84 -9.96 -3.48
CA LEU A 125 1.64 -8.66 -2.86
C LEU A 125 2.89 -7.79 -2.98
N VAL A 126 2.66 -6.54 -3.36
CA VAL A 126 3.65 -5.46 -3.30
C VAL A 126 3.05 -4.30 -2.54
N ALA A 127 3.86 -3.64 -1.73
CA ALA A 127 3.39 -2.57 -0.86
C ALA A 127 4.24 -1.31 -1.00
N ARG A 128 3.69 -0.20 -0.54
CA ARG A 128 4.36 1.08 -0.39
C ARG A 128 4.01 1.68 0.95
N VAL A 129 4.93 2.46 1.48
CA VAL A 129 4.74 3.23 2.70
C VAL A 129 5.52 4.52 2.60
N TRP A 130 4.90 5.62 2.98
CA TRP A 130 5.50 6.95 3.00
C TRP A 130 4.85 7.76 4.12
N ASP A 131 5.56 8.76 4.63
CA ASP A 131 5.10 9.64 5.69
C ASP A 131 4.86 11.06 5.14
N ASP A 132 4.84 12.07 6.01
CA ASP A 132 4.67 13.47 5.61
C ASP A 132 5.92 14.08 4.97
N ASP A 133 7.10 13.48 5.20
CA ASP A 133 8.38 13.87 4.59
C ASP A 133 8.66 13.11 3.27
N GLY A 134 7.90 12.05 2.98
CA GLY A 134 7.90 11.32 1.72
C GLY A 134 8.45 9.90 1.85
N GLU A 135 9.40 9.52 1.01
CA GLU A 135 9.93 8.15 0.94
C GLU A 135 10.99 7.92 2.03
N PHE A 136 10.58 7.91 3.31
CA PHE A 136 11.47 7.87 4.49
C PHE A 136 12.38 6.64 4.56
N LEU A 137 11.99 5.51 3.96
CA LEU A 137 12.83 4.30 3.86
C LEU A 137 14.18 4.54 3.16
N LEU A 138 14.28 5.60 2.35
CA LEU A 138 15.51 5.99 1.67
C LEU A 138 16.57 6.53 2.62
N ILE A 139 16.18 7.03 3.80
CA ILE A 139 17.11 7.54 4.81
C ILE A 139 17.98 6.40 5.34
N GLU A 140 17.36 5.28 5.73
CA GLU A 140 18.06 4.10 6.24
C GLU A 140 18.95 3.41 5.20
N THR A 141 18.65 3.62 3.92
CA THR A 141 19.36 2.99 2.82
C THR A 141 20.28 3.95 2.06
N ALA A 142 20.48 5.17 2.58
CA ALA A 142 21.19 6.26 1.91
C ALA A 142 22.55 5.88 1.33
N PHE A 143 23.33 5.02 2.01
CA PHE A 143 24.65 4.58 1.57
C PHE A 143 24.64 3.58 0.41
N TYR A 144 23.48 3.02 0.07
CA TYR A 144 23.29 2.01 -0.98
C TYR A 144 22.42 2.51 -2.14
N LEU A 145 21.99 3.78 -2.10
CA LEU A 145 21.08 4.31 -3.12
C LEU A 145 21.79 4.52 -4.46
N PRO A 146 21.12 4.18 -5.58
CA PRO A 146 21.59 4.59 -6.89
C PRO A 146 21.71 6.12 -6.99
N LYS A 147 22.74 6.63 -7.68
CA LYS A 147 22.99 8.08 -7.83
C LYS A 147 21.83 8.88 -8.42
N TRP A 148 20.95 8.22 -9.18
CA TRP A 148 19.79 8.85 -9.79
C TRP A 148 18.65 9.07 -8.79
N LEU A 149 18.59 8.28 -7.71
CA LEU A 149 17.50 8.31 -6.75
C LEU A 149 17.69 9.46 -5.77
N LYS A 150 16.86 10.48 -5.95
CA LYS A 150 16.78 11.70 -5.15
C LYS A 150 15.34 11.93 -4.70
N PRO A 151 15.09 12.75 -3.66
CA PRO A 151 13.73 13.06 -3.19
C PRO A 151 12.77 13.44 -4.33
N GLU A 152 13.22 14.24 -5.29
CA GLU A 152 12.39 14.73 -6.41
C GLU A 152 12.04 13.64 -7.44
N THR A 153 12.78 12.53 -7.42
CA THR A 153 12.66 11.43 -8.38
C THR A 153 12.15 10.13 -7.75
N ALA A 154 12.05 10.07 -6.42
CA ALA A 154 11.74 8.87 -5.67
C ALA A 154 10.24 8.53 -5.64
N ALA A 155 9.38 9.53 -5.89
CA ALA A 155 7.94 9.36 -5.91
C ALA A 155 7.52 8.19 -6.81
N ASN A 156 6.72 7.26 -6.27
CA ASN A 156 6.23 6.07 -6.96
C ASN A 156 7.29 5.03 -7.35
N ARG A 157 8.49 5.12 -6.76
CA ARG A 157 9.61 4.21 -7.10
C ARG A 157 10.08 3.34 -5.95
N VAL A 158 9.68 3.59 -4.71
CA VAL A 158 10.08 2.76 -3.56
C VAL A 158 8.94 1.80 -3.21
N TRP A 159 9.27 0.50 -3.21
CA TRP A 159 8.31 -0.58 -3.05
C TRP A 159 8.84 -1.65 -2.11
N LEU A 160 7.96 -2.29 -1.37
CA LEU A 160 8.23 -3.51 -0.62
C LEU A 160 7.71 -4.70 -1.43
N CYS A 161 8.56 -5.69 -1.69
CA CYS A 161 8.22 -6.88 -2.47
C CYS A 161 9.01 -8.08 -1.97
N GLY A 162 8.32 -9.15 -1.59
CA GLY A 162 8.97 -10.36 -1.08
C GLY A 162 9.68 -10.18 0.26
N GLY A 163 9.32 -9.16 1.05
CA GLY A 163 10.00 -8.79 2.31
C GLY A 163 11.22 -7.88 2.14
N GLU A 164 11.54 -7.48 0.91
CA GLU A 164 12.67 -6.62 0.58
C GLU A 164 12.20 -5.27 0.03
N MET A 165 12.96 -4.22 0.31
CA MET A 165 12.79 -2.93 -0.36
C MET A 165 13.38 -3.01 -1.77
N ARG A 166 12.63 -2.53 -2.75
CA ARG A 166 13.01 -2.47 -4.16
C ARG A 166 12.75 -1.06 -4.69
N VAL A 167 13.64 -0.63 -5.58
CA VAL A 167 13.54 0.66 -6.25
C VAL A 167 13.32 0.45 -7.74
N VAL A 168 12.28 1.07 -8.29
CA VAL A 168 11.95 1.00 -9.73
C VAL A 168 12.71 2.08 -10.49
N PRO A 169 13.62 1.72 -11.41
CA PRO A 169 14.45 2.69 -12.11
C PRO A 169 13.64 3.48 -13.17
N PRO A 170 14.02 4.74 -13.50
CA PRO A 170 13.29 5.59 -14.46
C PRO A 170 13.09 4.97 -15.85
N GLU A 171 14.01 4.11 -16.27
CA GLU A 171 13.92 3.41 -17.56
C GLU A 171 12.73 2.44 -17.62
N ALA A 172 12.16 2.06 -16.47
CA ALA A 172 10.95 1.24 -16.41
C ALA A 172 9.73 1.99 -16.96
N ASP A 173 9.67 3.32 -16.83
CA ASP A 173 8.56 4.14 -17.30
C ASP A 173 8.38 4.00 -18.82
N ALA A 174 9.49 3.91 -19.56
CA ALA A 174 9.49 3.69 -21.01
C ALA A 174 8.87 2.34 -21.41
N ARG A 175 8.82 1.37 -20.49
CA ARG A 175 8.20 0.05 -20.71
C ARG A 175 6.72 0.02 -20.37
N LEU A 176 6.22 1.02 -19.63
CA LEU A 176 4.81 1.11 -19.20
C LEU A 176 3.90 1.79 -20.22
N GLY A 177 4.45 2.41 -21.27
CA GLY A 177 3.65 3.06 -22.33
C GLY A 177 2.77 4.18 -21.76
N ALA A 178 1.49 4.23 -22.16
CA ALA A 178 0.53 5.28 -21.76
C ALA A 178 0.07 5.24 -20.29
N TRP A 179 0.65 4.37 -19.46
CA TRP A 179 0.35 4.23 -18.02
C TRP A 179 1.39 4.94 -17.12
N ALA A 180 2.41 5.57 -17.71
CA ALA A 180 3.42 6.36 -17.01
C ALA A 180 2.89 7.76 -16.60
#